data_AF-A0A1I7KBZ5-F1
#
_entry.id   AF-A0A1I7KBZ5-F1
#
_cell.length_a   1.000
_cell.length_b   1.000
_cell.length_c   1.000
_cell.angle_alpha   90.00
_cell.angle_beta   90.00
_cell.angle_gamma   90.00
#
_symmetry.space_group_name_H-M   'P 1'
#
loop_
_entity.id
_entity.type
_entity.pdbx_description
1 polymer ?
#
loop_
_entity_poly.entity_id
_entity_poly.type
_entity_poly.pdbx_seq_one_letter_code
_entity_poly.pdbx_strand_id
1 'polypeptide(L)' 'MNKSPKFSPEVRERAVRMVQEHRADYPSLWAAIESIAPKIGCAPQTLNDWVKKADVDSGQRPGTTTSDALRIKELER' A
#
# COMPACT_ATOMS: atom_id res chain seq x y z
N MET A 1 -10.32 -16.31 15.41
CA MET A 1 -8.86 -16.24 15.13
C MET A 1 -8.56 -14.90 14.52
N ASN A 2 -8.12 -13.93 15.34
CA ASN A 2 -7.70 -12.62 14.83
C ASN A 2 -6.40 -12.81 14.04
N LYS A 3 -6.50 -12.86 12.71
CA LYS A 3 -5.33 -12.70 11.86
C LYS A 3 -4.90 -11.24 12.00
N SER A 4 -3.98 -10.98 12.93
CA SER A 4 -3.27 -9.71 12.98
C SER A 4 -2.77 -9.41 11.56
N PRO A 5 -3.04 -8.23 11.00
CA PRO A 5 -2.52 -7.91 9.68
C PRO A 5 -0.99 -8.00 9.76
N LYS A 6 -0.38 -8.88 8.96
CA LYS A 6 1.08 -9.13 8.93
C LYS A 6 1.93 -7.87 8.67
N PHE A 7 1.29 -6.79 8.21
CA PHE A 7 1.91 -5.50 7.92
C PHE A 7 1.05 -4.38 8.49
N SER A 8 1.66 -3.54 9.33
CA SER A 8 1.08 -2.32 9.87
C SER A 8 0.68 -1.34 8.76
N PRO A 9 -0.34 -0.51 8.96
CA PRO A 9 -0.75 0.50 7.98
C PRO A 9 0.39 1.43 7.56
N GLU A 10 1.20 1.87 8.51
CA GLU A 10 2.37 2.73 8.26
C GLU A 10 3.36 2.10 7.27
N VAL A 11 3.55 0.77 7.34
CA VAL A 11 4.41 0.03 6.42
C VAL A 11 3.82 0.03 5.01
N ARG A 12 2.49 -0.10 4.90
CA ARG A 12 1.79 -0.09 3.61
C ARG A 12 1.87 1.29 2.96
N GLU A 13 1.58 2.34 3.72
CA GLU A 13 1.63 3.72 3.24
C GLU A 13 3.05 4.09 2.82
N ARG A 14 4.05 3.75 3.63
CA ARG A 14 5.46 3.96 3.28
C ARG A 14 5.84 3.23 1.99
N ALA A 15 5.42 1.98 1.84
CA ALA A 15 5.74 1.18 0.66
C ALA A 15 5.09 1.74 -0.61
N VAL A 16 3.82 2.14 -0.54
CA VAL A 16 3.11 2.79 -1.63
C VAL A 16 3.76 4.12 -2.00
N ARG A 17 4.08 4.96 -1.00
CA ARG A 17 4.73 6.25 -1.24
C ARG A 17 6.08 6.08 -1.92
N MET A 18 6.89 5.12 -1.46
CA MET A 18 8.18 4.79 -2.07
C MET A 18 8.01 4.35 -3.53
N VAL A 19 6.98 3.56 -3.86
CA VAL A 19 6.70 3.20 -5.25
C VAL A 19 6.35 4.43 -6.08
N GLN A 20 5.49 5.31 -5.59
CA GLN A 20 5.10 6.52 -6.31
C GLN A 20 6.26 7.51 -6.49
N GLU A 21 7.10 7.67 -5.47
CA GLU A 21 8.29 8.53 -5.50
C GLU A 21 9.30 8.05 -6.55
N HIS A 22 9.53 6.74 -6.61
CA HIS A 22 10.53 6.16 -7.52
C HIS A 22 9.97 5.72 -8.88
N ARG A 23 8.65 5.74 -9.10
CA ARG A 23 8.06 5.21 -10.35
C ARG A 23 8.64 5.86 -11.63
N ALA A 24 9.13 7.10 -11.52
CA ALA A 24 9.73 7.84 -12.64
C ALA A 24 11.16 7.37 -12.96
N ASP A 25 11.85 6.74 -11.99
CA ASP A 25 13.20 6.20 -12.16
C ASP A 25 13.21 4.81 -12.82
N TYR A 26 12.03 4.16 -12.92
CA TYR A 26 11.89 2.82 -13.48
C TYR A 26 11.13 2.84 -14.81
N PRO A 27 11.41 1.89 -15.72
CA PRO A 27 10.73 1.80 -17.02
C PRO A 27 9.25 1.42 -16.92
N SER A 28 8.80 0.92 -15.76
CA SER A 28 7.40 0.61 -15.49
C SER A 28 7.11 0.59 -13.99
N LEU A 29 5.83 0.74 -13.64
CA LEU A 29 5.36 0.59 -12.25
C LEU A 29 5.72 -0.78 -11.66
N TRP A 30 5.64 -1.84 -12.48
CA TRP A 30 5.98 -3.19 -12.06
C TRP A 30 7.47 -3.31 -11.70
N ALA A 31 8.37 -2.71 -12.49
CA ALA A 31 9.81 -2.69 -12.19
C ALA A 31 10.13 -1.94 -10.89
N ALA A 32 9.40 -0.85 -10.60
CA ALA A 32 9.51 -0.15 -9.31
C ALA A 32 9.04 -1.04 -8.15
N ILE A 33 7.91 -1.71 -8.31
CA ILE A 33 7.33 -2.62 -7.31
C ILE A 33 8.26 -3.80 -7.01
N GLU A 34 8.80 -4.47 -8.03
CA GLU A 34 9.75 -5.58 -7.86
C GLU A 34 11.01 -5.14 -7.12
N SER A 35 11.47 -3.92 -7.36
CA SER A 35 12.67 -3.36 -6.71
C SER A 35 12.42 -2.92 -5.26
N ILE A 36 11.17 -2.58 -4.90
CA ILE A 36 10.81 -2.03 -3.58
C ILE A 36 10.26 -3.10 -2.64
N ALA A 37 9.52 -4.08 -3.15
CA ALA A 37 8.97 -5.19 -2.39
C ALA A 37 9.97 -5.90 -1.45
N PRO A 38 11.19 -6.29 -1.89
CA PRO A 38 12.18 -6.89 -1.00
C PRO A 38 12.69 -5.93 0.09
N LYS A 39 12.68 -4.61 -0.15
CA LYS A 39 13.09 -3.60 0.86
C LYS A 39 12.09 -3.49 2.02
N ILE A 40 10.82 -3.80 1.74
CA ILE A 40 9.72 -3.80 2.72
C ILE A 40 9.56 -5.18 3.37
N GLY A 41 10.09 -6.23 2.75
CA GLY A 41 9.89 -7.61 3.19
C GLY A 41 8.51 -8.16 2.81
N CYS A 42 7.89 -7.65 1.74
CA CYS A 42 6.63 -8.14 1.21
C CYS A 42 6.78 -8.70 -0.20
N ALA A 43 5.78 -9.45 -0.67
CA ALA A 43 5.78 -9.92 -2.05
C ALA A 43 5.45 -8.75 -3.01
N PRO A 44 6.05 -8.70 -4.22
CA PRO A 44 5.73 -7.70 -5.24
C PRO A 44 4.23 -7.58 -5.51
N GLN A 45 3.54 -8.72 -5.53
CA GLN A 45 2.10 -8.77 -5.73
C GLN A 45 1.32 -8.08 -4.61
N THR A 46 1.75 -8.23 -3.35
CA THR A 46 1.15 -7.54 -2.20
C THR A 46 1.33 -6.03 -2.30
N LEU A 47 2.51 -5.57 -2.72
CA LEU A 47 2.79 -4.15 -2.90
C LEU A 47 1.96 -3.57 -4.06
N ASN A 48 1.79 -4.31 -5.15
CA ASN A 48 0.90 -3.94 -6.26
C ASN A 48 -0.55 -3.75 -5.81
N ASP A 49 -1.08 -4.64 -4.96
CA ASP A 49 -2.43 -4.49 -4.40
C ASP A 49 -2.57 -3.23 -3.53
N TRP A 50 -1.53 -2.86 -2.78
CA TRP A 50 -1.55 -1.62 -1.99
C TRP A 50 -1.51 -0.38 -2.86
N VAL A 51 -0.68 -0.37 -3.91
CA VAL A 51 -0.61 0.75 -4.87
C VAL A 51 -1.95 0.93 -5.58
N LYS A 52 -2.60 -0.16 -6.02
CA LYS A 52 -3.94 -0.12 -6.62
C LYS A 52 -5.00 0.42 -5.66
N LYS A 53 -4.96 0.03 -4.39
CA LYS A 53 -5.87 0.56 -3.37
C LYS A 53 -5.64 2.04 -3.10
N ALA A 54 -4.39 2.48 -3.09
CA ALA A 54 -4.03 3.89 -2.90
C ALA A 54 -4.47 4.77 -4.08
N ASP A 55 -4.43 4.24 -5.30
CA ASP A 55 -4.94 4.91 -6.50
C ASP A 55 -6.46 5.13 -6.45
N VAL A 56 -7.20 4.12 -5.94
CA VAL A 56 -8.63 4.23 -5.68
C VAL A 56 -8.92 5.22 -4.55
N ASP A 57 -8.15 5.17 -3.45
CA ASP A 57 -8.24 6.05 -2.27
C ASP A 57 -7.96 7.52 -2.61
N SER A 58 -6.98 7.81 -3.48
CA SER A 58 -6.64 9.17 -3.93
C SER A 58 -7.74 9.83 -4.80
N GLY A 59 -8.92 9.22 -4.93
CA GLY A 59 -10.08 9.84 -5.56
C GLY A 59 -10.11 9.74 -7.09
N GLN A 60 -9.31 8.85 -7.69
CA GLN A 60 -9.43 8.54 -9.11
C GLN A 60 -10.65 7.62 -9.41
N ARG A 61 -11.29 7.07 -8.36
CA ARG A 61 -12.60 6.39 -8.39
C ARG A 61 -13.40 6.70 -7.11
N PRO A 62 -14.76 6.74 -7.15
CA PRO A 62 -15.58 6.87 -5.96
C PRO A 62 -15.54 5.56 -5.15
N GLY A 63 -14.71 5.52 -4.11
CA GLY A 63 -14.64 4.41 -3.15
C GLY A 63 -14.01 4.90 -1.85
N THR A 64 -14.55 4.48 -0.70
CA THR A 64 -14.14 4.91 0.63
C THR A 64 -12.63 4.80 0.83
N THR A 65 -12.02 5.91 1.22
CA THR A 65 -10.59 6.03 1.53
C THR A 65 -10.16 5.01 2.59
N THR A 66 -9.14 4.21 2.27
CA THR A 66 -8.40 3.27 3.11
C THR A 66 -7.85 3.91 4.40
N SER A 67 -7.65 5.24 4.41
CA SER A 67 -7.33 5.99 5.63
C SER A 67 -8.44 5.96 6.69
N ASP A 68 -9.71 5.80 6.29
CA ASP A 68 -10.86 5.71 7.21
C ASP A 68 -11.06 4.28 7.76
N ALA A 69 -10.75 3.25 6.97
CA ALA A 69 -10.87 1.84 7.39
C ALA A 69 -9.86 1.42 8.48
N LEU A 70 -8.79 2.18 8.67
CA LEU A 70 -7.78 1.93 9.70
C LEU A 70 -8.13 2.60 11.04
N ARG A 71 -8.88 3.71 11.02
CA ARG A 71 -9.29 4.39 12.25
C ARG A 71 -10.48 3.69 12.93
N ILE A 72 -11.33 3.00 12.16
CA ILE A 72 -12.48 2.27 12.72
C ILE A 72 -12.04 1.09 13.60
N LYS A 73 -10.84 0.51 13.40
CA LYS A 73 -10.38 -0.63 14.21
C LYS A 73 -9.48 -0.28 15.40
N GLU A 74 -9.10 0.99 15.55
CA GLU A 74 -8.33 1.48 16.71
C GLU A 74 -9.23 2.10 17.79
N LEU A 75 -10.50 2.38 17.48
CA LEU A 75 -11.48 2.92 18.44
C LEU A 75 -12.29 1.86 19.19
N GLU A 76 -12.19 0.58 18.82
CA GLU A 76 -12.82 -0.51 19.57
C GLU A 76 -11.77 -1.28 20.36
N ARG A 77 -11.52 -0.72 21.54
CA ARG A 77 -10.88 -1.34 22.71
C ARG A 77 -11.26 -2.80 22.93
#